data_AF-A0A6J8DJG2-F1
#
_entry.id   AF-A0A6J8DJG2-F1
#
_cell.length_a   1.000
_cell.length_b   1.000
_cell.length_c   1.000
_cell.angle_alpha   90.00
_cell.angle_beta   90.00
_cell.angle_gamma   90.00
#
_symmetry.space_group_name_H-M   'P 1'
#
loop_
_entity.id
_entity.type
_entity.pdbx_description
1 polymer ?
#
loop_
_entity_poly.entity_id
_entity_poly.type
_entity_poly.pdbx_seq_one_letter_code
_entity_poly.pdbx_strand_id
1 'polypeptide(L)'
;MLDCSVLQNSLQTYVEENNLIRRRTVYLPINASGTVLQNFPKLTEEMLRDITLGIYQLKQAPGYTREHLSESGNYELLLCKESETLLQVKIQSRHSKSTIHTLVIDYNDGLSEEKPVNGWYCTCKVWARMVGCCAHVASVLWYLGLERHMKSLKPSRLSGNTSISYAHTGTLSDNPSSTAGIEE
;
A
#
# COMPACT_ATOMS: atom_id res chain seq x y z
N MET A 1 -18.72 -15.45 12.35
CA MET A 1 -17.42 -15.80 12.96
C MET A 1 -16.57 -16.38 11.83
N LEU A 2 -15.72 -15.55 11.21
CA LEU A 2 -14.91 -16.01 10.08
C LEU A 2 -13.75 -16.84 10.63
N ASP A 3 -13.80 -18.14 10.39
CA ASP A 3 -12.78 -19.09 10.79
C ASP A 3 -11.57 -18.97 9.84
N CYS A 4 -10.82 -17.87 9.98
CA CYS A 4 -9.62 -17.59 9.19
C CYS A 4 -8.41 -18.45 9.59
N SER A 5 -8.60 -19.45 10.47
CA SER A 5 -7.55 -20.33 11.00
C SER A 5 -7.08 -21.40 10.00
N VAL A 6 -7.86 -21.66 8.95
CA VAL A 6 -7.61 -22.74 7.98
C VAL A 6 -7.16 -22.24 6.60
N LEU A 7 -7.36 -20.95 6.30
CA LEU A 7 -6.89 -20.42 5.03
C LEU A 7 -5.37 -20.19 5.15
N GLN A 8 -4.61 -20.71 4.20
CA GLN A 8 -3.16 -20.50 4.12
C GLN A 8 -2.89 -19.45 3.06
N ASN A 9 -1.91 -18.57 3.29
CA ASN A 9 -1.50 -17.61 2.27
C ASN A 9 -0.83 -18.38 1.12
N SER A 10 -1.58 -18.60 0.03
CA SER A 10 -1.12 -19.37 -1.12
C SER A 10 0.13 -18.76 -1.78
N LEU A 11 0.22 -17.43 -1.80
CA LEU A 11 1.41 -16.73 -2.32
C LEU A 11 2.63 -16.98 -1.43
N GLN A 12 2.46 -16.99 -0.11
CA GLN A 12 3.54 -17.36 0.81
C GLN A 12 4.05 -18.77 0.50
N THR A 13 3.14 -19.75 0.42
CA THR A 13 3.49 -21.15 0.11
C THR A 13 4.27 -21.23 -1.20
N TYR A 14 3.75 -20.61 -2.25
CA TYR A 14 4.40 -20.58 -3.56
C TYR A 14 5.81 -19.96 -3.50
N VAL A 15 5.96 -18.82 -2.82
CA VAL A 15 7.25 -18.12 -2.68
C VAL A 15 8.27 -18.96 -1.91
N GLU A 16 7.84 -19.66 -0.86
CA GLU A 16 8.70 -20.49 -0.01
C GLU A 16 9.12 -21.78 -0.72
N GLU A 17 8.17 -22.51 -1.33
CA GLU A 17 8.45 -23.75 -2.08
C GLU A 17 9.41 -23.50 -3.25
N ASN A 18 9.23 -22.40 -3.96
CA ASN A 18 10.07 -22.05 -5.11
C ASN A 18 11.34 -21.26 -4.73
N ASN A 19 11.55 -21.00 -3.43
CA ASN A 19 12.70 -20.25 -2.89
C ASN A 19 12.89 -18.85 -3.52
N LEU A 20 11.78 -18.19 -3.86
CA LEU A 20 11.81 -16.97 -4.68
C LEU A 20 12.42 -15.76 -3.93
N ILE A 21 12.40 -15.74 -2.60
CA ILE A 21 13.11 -14.69 -1.85
C ILE A 21 14.63 -14.75 -2.05
N ARG A 22 15.20 -15.95 -2.18
CA ARG A 22 16.65 -16.16 -2.23
C ARG A 22 17.19 -16.17 -3.67
N ARG A 23 16.36 -16.55 -4.64
CA ARG A 23 16.74 -16.67 -6.06
C ARG A 23 16.83 -15.31 -6.75
N ARG A 24 17.89 -14.54 -6.52
CA ARG A 24 18.05 -13.22 -7.14
C ARG A 24 18.08 -13.23 -8.68
N THR A 25 18.56 -14.31 -9.30
CA THR A 25 18.73 -14.41 -10.77
C THR A 25 17.43 -14.34 -11.57
N VAL A 26 16.31 -14.71 -10.94
CA VAL A 26 14.97 -14.69 -11.57
C VAL A 26 14.35 -13.30 -11.57
N TYR A 27 14.99 -12.31 -10.93
CA TYR A 27 14.47 -10.96 -10.85
C TYR A 27 15.27 -9.97 -11.69
N LEU A 28 14.57 -8.97 -12.22
CA LEU A 28 15.12 -7.79 -12.88
C LEU A 28 14.87 -6.57 -12.01
N PRO A 29 15.92 -5.80 -11.63
CA PRO A 29 15.72 -4.50 -11.02
C PRO A 29 14.96 -3.57 -11.97
N ILE A 30 13.94 -2.90 -11.47
CA ILE A 30 13.11 -1.98 -12.25
C ILE A 30 12.96 -0.63 -11.54
N ASN A 31 12.62 0.40 -12.30
CA ASN A 31 12.35 1.73 -11.78
C ASN A 31 10.83 1.93 -11.58
N ALA A 32 10.45 2.62 -10.50
CA ALA A 32 9.05 2.93 -10.20
C ALA A 32 8.35 3.77 -11.29
N SER A 33 9.12 4.56 -12.04
CA SER A 33 8.64 5.40 -13.16
C SER A 33 8.80 4.73 -14.52
N GLY A 34 9.25 3.47 -14.58
CA GLY A 34 9.48 2.74 -15.82
C GLY A 34 8.19 2.26 -16.50
N THR A 35 8.24 2.04 -17.81
CA THR A 35 7.11 1.51 -18.61
C THR A 35 6.68 0.11 -18.18
N VAL A 36 7.59 -0.68 -17.62
CA VAL A 36 7.35 -2.04 -17.13
C VAL A 36 6.26 -2.09 -16.03
N LEU A 37 6.11 -1.03 -15.24
CA LEU A 37 5.06 -0.96 -14.21
C LEU A 37 3.73 -0.40 -14.71
N GLN A 38 3.56 -0.15 -16.02
CA GLN A 38 2.27 0.26 -16.57
C GLN A 38 1.18 -0.80 -16.34
N ASN A 39 1.58 -2.08 -16.33
CA ASN A 39 0.68 -3.21 -16.08
C ASN A 39 0.36 -3.41 -14.59
N PHE A 40 1.07 -2.73 -13.69
CA PHE A 40 0.71 -2.78 -12.27
C PHE A 40 -0.59 -1.99 -12.06
N PRO A 41 -1.58 -2.56 -11.35
CA PRO A 41 -2.93 -2.01 -11.29
C PRO A 41 -2.99 -0.60 -10.73
N LYS A 42 -3.92 0.20 -11.24
CA LYS A 42 -4.35 1.47 -10.64
C LYS A 42 -5.33 1.13 -9.51
N LEU A 43 -4.98 1.50 -8.29
CA LEU A 43 -5.78 1.25 -7.10
C LEU A 43 -6.48 2.53 -6.67
N THR A 44 -7.74 2.44 -6.25
CA THR A 44 -8.45 3.54 -5.58
C THR A 44 -8.17 3.52 -4.07
N GLU A 45 -8.52 4.59 -3.37
CA GLU A 45 -8.44 4.59 -1.90
C GLU A 45 -9.34 3.53 -1.26
N GLU A 46 -10.49 3.24 -1.86
CA GLU A 46 -11.43 2.23 -1.38
C GLU A 46 -10.83 0.83 -1.47
N MET A 47 -10.28 0.46 -2.63
CA MET A 47 -9.58 -0.82 -2.81
C MET A 47 -8.43 -0.99 -1.81
N LEU A 48 -7.68 0.09 -1.57
CA LEU A 48 -6.60 0.10 -0.59
C LEU A 48 -7.12 -0.08 0.84
N ARG A 49 -8.28 0.49 1.19
CA ARG A 49 -8.92 0.30 2.51
C ARG A 49 -9.37 -1.13 2.70
N ASP A 50 -9.89 -1.76 1.65
CA ASP A 50 -10.32 -3.16 1.68
C ASP A 50 -9.13 -4.10 1.87
N ILE A 51 -8.04 -3.88 1.12
CA ILE A 51 -6.81 -4.65 1.26
C ILE A 51 -6.18 -4.48 2.65
N THR A 52 -6.14 -3.26 3.18
CA THR A 52 -5.50 -2.96 4.47
C THR A 52 -6.39 -3.25 5.68
N LEU A 53 -7.69 -3.44 5.47
CA LEU A 53 -8.74 -3.52 6.48
C LEU A 53 -8.70 -2.34 7.48
N GLY A 54 -8.43 -1.15 6.95
CA GLY A 54 -8.56 0.07 7.72
C GLY A 54 -7.57 1.16 7.35
N ILE A 55 -7.93 2.37 7.74
CA ILE A 55 -7.22 3.60 7.35
C ILE A 55 -5.86 3.77 8.03
N TYR A 56 -5.57 3.03 9.12
CA TYR A 56 -4.37 3.28 9.91
C TYR A 56 -3.09 3.05 9.10
N GLN A 57 -2.98 1.91 8.42
CA GLN A 57 -1.80 1.60 7.61
C GLN A 57 -1.67 2.57 6.43
N LEU A 58 -2.80 2.98 5.83
CA LEU A 58 -2.83 3.96 4.75
C LEU A 58 -2.37 5.36 5.19
N LYS A 59 -2.74 5.80 6.40
CA LYS A 59 -2.26 7.07 6.95
C LYS A 59 -0.74 7.09 7.14
N GLN A 60 -0.13 5.93 7.42
CA GLN A 60 1.31 5.81 7.60
C GLN A 60 2.06 5.63 6.27
N ALA A 61 1.39 5.15 5.22
CA ALA A 61 1.99 4.86 3.91
C ALA A 61 2.80 6.03 3.32
N PRO A 62 2.31 7.28 3.25
CA PRO A 62 3.08 8.39 2.68
C PRO A 62 4.40 8.67 3.43
N GLY A 63 4.37 8.57 4.76
CA GLY A 63 5.56 8.73 5.59
C GLY A 63 6.58 7.63 5.30
N TYR A 64 6.09 6.39 5.23
CA TYR A 64 6.91 5.22 4.92
C TYR A 64 7.53 5.32 3.52
N THR A 65 6.73 5.63 2.50
CA THR A 65 7.19 5.77 1.12
C THR A 65 8.27 6.85 1.00
N ARG A 66 8.07 8.05 1.56
CA ARG A 66 9.06 9.14 1.45
C ARG A 66 10.41 8.80 2.08
N GLU A 67 10.40 8.12 3.22
CA GLU A 67 11.63 7.71 3.91
C GLU A 67 12.45 6.73 3.05
N HIS A 68 11.77 5.80 2.38
CA HIS A 68 12.41 4.74 1.63
C HIS A 68 12.79 5.14 0.19
N LEU A 69 12.08 6.12 -0.39
CA LEU A 69 12.46 6.73 -1.68
C LEU A 69 13.52 7.83 -1.55
N SER A 70 13.95 8.19 -0.32
CA SER A 70 15.03 9.15 -0.11
C SER A 70 16.39 8.57 -0.51
N GLU A 71 17.39 9.43 -0.75
CA GLU A 71 18.77 9.02 -1.12
C GLU A 71 19.44 8.06 -0.12
N SER A 72 18.95 8.04 1.13
CA SER A 72 19.45 7.17 2.20
C SER A 72 18.58 5.94 2.44
N GLY A 73 17.43 5.84 1.76
CA GLY A 73 16.47 4.76 1.88
C GLY A 73 16.89 3.54 1.07
N ASN A 74 16.58 2.34 1.58
CA ASN A 74 16.70 1.11 0.81
C ASN A 74 15.32 0.73 0.27
N TYR A 75 15.09 1.02 -1.01
CA TYR A 75 13.89 0.65 -1.75
C TYR A 75 14.26 0.06 -3.11
N GLU A 76 14.26 -1.27 -3.21
CA GLU A 76 14.56 -1.97 -4.47
C GLU A 76 13.28 -2.60 -5.01
N LEU A 77 12.92 -2.27 -6.25
CA LEU A 77 11.85 -2.93 -7.01
C LEU A 77 12.45 -3.96 -7.95
N LEU A 78 11.91 -5.17 -7.91
CA LEU A 78 12.42 -6.34 -8.62
C LEU A 78 11.26 -7.08 -9.28
N LEU A 79 11.19 -7.10 -10.61
CA LEU A 79 10.17 -7.85 -11.34
C LEU A 79 10.65 -9.27 -11.64
N CYS A 80 9.80 -10.28 -11.43
CA CYS A 80 10.13 -11.66 -11.77
C CYS A 80 10.13 -11.86 -13.29
N LYS A 81 11.20 -12.46 -13.82
CA LYS A 81 11.33 -12.84 -15.25
C LYS A 81 10.44 -14.00 -15.64
N GLU A 82 10.15 -14.88 -14.68
CA GLU A 82 9.35 -16.09 -14.87
C GLU A 82 7.84 -15.77 -14.74
N SER A 83 7.48 -14.60 -14.20
CA SER A 83 6.10 -14.16 -14.00
C SER A 83 6.02 -12.62 -13.92
N GLU A 84 5.45 -12.00 -14.95
CA GLU A 84 5.34 -10.54 -15.06
C GLU A 84 4.32 -9.92 -14.09
N THR A 85 3.58 -10.74 -13.36
CA THR A 85 2.65 -10.34 -12.30
C THR A 85 3.27 -10.36 -10.90
N LEU A 86 4.49 -10.90 -10.78
CA LEU A 86 5.13 -11.11 -9.49
C LEU A 86 6.21 -10.06 -9.23
N LEU A 87 5.87 -9.11 -8.37
CA LEU A 87 6.77 -8.04 -7.94
C LEU A 87 7.38 -8.35 -6.59
N GLN A 88 8.69 -8.37 -6.51
CA GLN A 88 9.44 -8.37 -5.26
C GLN A 88 9.88 -6.94 -4.92
N VAL A 89 9.72 -6.55 -3.66
CA VAL A 89 10.20 -5.27 -3.16
C VAL A 89 11.03 -5.51 -1.91
N LYS A 90 12.21 -4.88 -1.86
CA LYS A 90 12.99 -4.82 -0.62
C LYS A 90 12.84 -3.44 -0.02
N ILE A 91 12.50 -3.43 1.26
CA ILE A 91 12.25 -2.21 2.01
C ILE A 91 12.90 -2.31 3.39
N GLN A 92 13.54 -1.24 3.82
CA GLN A 92 14.12 -1.17 5.15
C GLN A 92 13.05 -1.21 6.25
N SER A 93 13.42 -1.67 7.43
CA SER A 93 12.57 -1.54 8.62
C SER A 93 12.67 -0.13 9.18
N ARG A 94 11.53 0.49 9.50
CA ARG A 94 11.47 1.75 10.27
C ARG A 94 12.16 1.64 11.64
N HIS A 95 12.19 0.44 12.23
CA HIS A 95 12.71 0.22 13.57
C HIS A 95 14.18 -0.17 13.61
N SER A 96 14.78 -0.49 12.46
CA SER A 96 16.18 -0.89 12.38
C SER A 96 16.76 -0.63 11.00
N LYS A 97 17.83 0.17 10.96
CA LYS A 97 18.56 0.45 9.73
C LYS A 97 19.28 -0.79 9.15
N SER A 98 19.54 -1.82 9.96
CA SER A 98 20.19 -3.05 9.49
C SER A 98 19.20 -4.10 9.00
N THR A 99 17.90 -3.92 9.26
CA THR A 99 16.87 -4.90 8.90
C THR A 99 16.21 -4.50 7.59
N ILE A 100 16.27 -5.42 6.62
CA ILE A 100 15.57 -5.29 5.34
C ILE A 100 14.48 -6.35 5.30
N HIS A 101 13.26 -5.93 5.01
CA HIS A 101 12.14 -6.82 4.73
C HIS A 101 11.98 -6.97 3.22
N THR A 102 11.94 -8.21 2.78
CA THR A 102 11.48 -8.57 1.43
C THR A 102 9.98 -8.79 1.47
N LEU A 103 9.27 -8.20 0.53
CA LEU A 103 7.87 -8.49 0.26
C LEU A 103 7.67 -8.88 -1.20
N VAL A 104 6.64 -9.66 -1.44
CA VAL A 104 6.22 -10.13 -2.75
C VAL A 104 4.75 -9.81 -2.92
N ILE A 105 4.40 -9.23 -4.06
CA ILE A 105 3.03 -8.88 -4.46
C ILE A 105 2.76 -9.59 -5.77
N ASP A 106 1.66 -10.34 -5.81
CA ASP A 106 1.11 -10.89 -7.04
C ASP A 106 -0.13 -10.07 -7.41
N TYR A 107 -0.14 -9.53 -8.62
CA TYR A 107 -1.20 -8.63 -9.11
C TYR A 107 -1.75 -9.09 -10.45
N ASN A 108 -2.96 -8.67 -10.80
CA ASN A 108 -3.45 -8.87 -12.16
C ASN A 108 -2.95 -7.72 -13.03
N ASP A 109 -2.64 -8.03 -14.30
CA ASP A 109 -2.03 -7.17 -15.33
C ASP A 109 -2.88 -5.96 -15.76
N GLY A 110 -3.75 -5.46 -14.89
CA GLY A 110 -4.59 -4.29 -15.12
C GLY A 110 -5.86 -4.58 -15.92
N LEU A 111 -6.08 -5.82 -16.38
CA LEU A 111 -7.27 -6.22 -17.14
C LEU A 111 -8.47 -6.58 -16.25
N SER A 112 -8.25 -6.90 -14.98
CA SER A 112 -9.30 -7.22 -14.01
C SER A 112 -9.43 -6.11 -12.97
N GLU A 113 -10.51 -5.33 -13.06
CA GLU A 113 -10.81 -4.27 -12.08
C GLU A 113 -11.37 -4.82 -10.76
N GLU A 114 -12.03 -5.98 -10.80
CA GLU A 114 -12.68 -6.58 -9.62
C GLU A 114 -11.67 -7.06 -8.56
N LYS A 115 -10.51 -7.54 -9.00
CA LYS A 115 -9.46 -8.03 -8.11
C LYS A 115 -8.08 -7.63 -8.63
N PRO A 116 -7.61 -6.40 -8.40
CA PRO A 116 -6.33 -5.94 -8.95
C PRO A 116 -5.12 -6.62 -8.32
N VAL A 117 -5.24 -7.11 -7.08
CA VAL A 117 -4.15 -7.77 -6.32
C VAL A 117 -4.59 -9.17 -5.94
N ASN A 118 -3.83 -10.18 -6.38
CA ASN A 118 -4.10 -11.58 -6.10
C ASN A 118 -3.68 -11.98 -4.68
N GLY A 119 -2.55 -11.43 -4.22
CA GLY A 119 -2.05 -11.66 -2.87
C GLY A 119 -0.79 -10.88 -2.55
N TRP A 120 -0.42 -10.90 -1.27
CA TRP A 120 0.84 -10.31 -0.78
C TRP A 120 1.47 -11.20 0.29
N TYR A 121 2.78 -11.14 0.39
CA TYR A 121 3.57 -11.77 1.43
C TYR A 121 4.72 -10.85 1.81
N CYS A 122 5.02 -10.69 3.10
CA CYS A 122 6.13 -9.86 3.56
C CYS A 122 6.90 -10.57 4.66
N THR A 123 8.22 -10.57 4.64
CA THR A 123 9.08 -11.24 5.65
C THR A 123 9.10 -10.57 7.03
N CYS A 124 8.34 -9.50 7.26
CA CYS A 124 8.26 -8.81 8.57
C CYS A 124 7.46 -9.61 9.60
N LYS A 125 7.55 -9.32 10.90
CA LYS A 125 6.84 -10.05 11.99
C LYS A 125 5.30 -10.18 11.89
N VAL A 126 4.68 -9.52 10.92
CA VAL A 126 3.23 -9.56 10.67
C VAL A 126 2.92 -10.41 9.40
N TRP A 127 3.94 -11.09 8.88
CA TRP A 127 4.15 -11.62 7.52
C TRP A 127 3.00 -12.27 6.77
N ALA A 128 2.24 -13.15 7.43
CA ALA A 128 1.35 -14.12 6.80
C ALA A 128 -0.14 -13.82 6.93
N ARG A 129 -0.52 -12.66 7.47
CA ARG A 129 -1.94 -12.34 7.60
C ARG A 129 -2.58 -12.28 6.21
N MET A 130 -3.63 -13.07 6.01
CA MET A 130 -4.46 -13.02 4.80
C MET A 130 -5.52 -11.93 4.86
N VAL A 131 -5.75 -11.39 6.06
CA VAL A 131 -6.80 -10.43 6.38
C VAL A 131 -6.08 -9.18 6.90
N GLY A 132 -6.05 -8.15 6.06
CA GLY A 132 -5.25 -6.94 6.27
C GLY A 132 -3.78 -7.15 5.90
N CYS A 133 -2.98 -6.07 5.95
CA CYS A 133 -1.56 -6.15 5.61
C CYS A 133 -0.69 -5.31 6.56
N CYS A 134 0.62 -5.53 6.49
CA CYS A 134 1.59 -4.76 7.26
C CYS A 134 1.83 -3.38 6.62
N ALA A 135 2.41 -2.45 7.39
CA ALA A 135 2.77 -1.12 6.90
C ALA A 135 3.65 -1.16 5.64
N HIS A 136 4.53 -2.16 5.52
CA HIS A 136 5.38 -2.35 4.35
C HIS A 136 4.55 -2.57 3.08
N VAL A 137 3.65 -3.56 3.10
CA VAL A 137 2.77 -3.87 1.96
C VAL A 137 1.86 -2.68 1.66
N ALA A 138 1.24 -2.08 2.68
CA ALA A 138 0.37 -0.92 2.52
C ALA A 138 1.11 0.25 1.83
N SER A 139 2.36 0.53 2.23
CA SER A 139 3.15 1.61 1.64
C SER A 139 3.50 1.37 0.17
N VAL A 140 3.80 0.13 -0.21
CA VAL A 140 4.11 -0.24 -1.60
C VAL A 140 2.85 -0.16 -2.46
N LEU A 141 1.74 -0.72 -2.01
CA LEU A 141 0.47 -0.67 -2.73
C LEU A 141 -0.05 0.77 -2.87
N TRP A 142 0.08 1.59 -1.83
CA TRP A 142 -0.30 3.00 -1.89
C TRP A 142 0.56 3.78 -2.90
N TYR A 143 1.88 3.60 -2.85
CA TYR A 143 2.79 4.33 -3.75
C TYR A 143 2.62 3.90 -5.21
N LEU A 144 2.68 2.59 -5.45
CA LEU A 144 2.60 2.01 -6.79
C LEU A 144 1.17 2.08 -7.34
N GLY A 145 0.15 1.74 -6.55
CA GLY A 145 -1.22 1.66 -7.03
C GLY A 145 -1.94 3.00 -7.13
N LEU A 146 -1.65 3.97 -6.26
CA LEU A 146 -2.41 5.22 -6.14
C LEU A 146 -1.55 6.45 -6.43
N GLU A 147 -0.50 6.68 -5.64
CA GLU A 147 0.20 7.96 -5.63
C GLU A 147 0.93 8.27 -6.93
N ARG A 148 1.62 7.26 -7.52
CA ARG A 148 2.39 7.47 -8.75
C ARG A 148 1.51 7.97 -9.91
N HIS A 149 0.23 7.62 -9.91
CA HIS A 149 -0.74 8.02 -10.93
C HIS A 149 -1.34 9.39 -10.63
N MET A 150 -1.48 9.77 -9.36
CA MET A 150 -1.93 11.10 -8.96
C MET A 150 -0.91 12.19 -9.31
N LYS A 151 0.39 11.88 -9.27
CA LYS A 151 1.44 12.81 -9.71
C LYS A 151 1.40 13.11 -11.21
N SER A 152 0.95 12.16 -12.03
CA SER A 152 0.73 12.39 -13.47
C SER A 152 -0.43 13.36 -13.75
N LEU A 153 -1.30 13.63 -12.77
CA LEU A 153 -2.49 14.48 -12.91
C LEU A 153 -2.30 15.89 -12.31
N LYS A 154 -1.19 16.15 -11.62
CA LYS A 154 -0.89 17.49 -11.08
C LYS A 154 0.09 18.21 -12.01
N PRO A 155 -0.35 19.18 -12.82
CA PRO A 155 0.60 20.10 -13.45
C PRO A 155 1.39 20.80 -12.33
N SER A 156 2.70 20.86 -12.50
CA SER A 156 3.66 21.37 -11.54
C SER A 156 3.23 22.74 -10.99
N ARG A 157 2.95 22.80 -9.69
CA ARG A 157 3.14 24.01 -8.90
C ARG A 157 4.10 23.68 -7.77
N LEU A 158 5.32 24.17 -7.93
CA LEU A 158 6.36 24.15 -6.92
C LEU A 158 5.93 24.98 -5.71
N SER A 159 6.26 24.44 -4.53
CA SER A 159 6.54 25.11 -3.25
C SER A 159 5.37 25.73 -2.48
N GLY A 160 5.27 25.33 -1.21
CA GLY A 160 4.51 26.04 -0.18
C GLY A 160 3.89 25.08 0.84
N ASN A 161 4.45 25.04 2.03
CA ASN A 161 3.92 24.33 3.21
C ASN A 161 2.41 24.53 3.34
N THR A 162 1.63 23.45 3.47
CA THR A 162 0.27 23.55 4.01
C THR A 162 -0.05 22.30 4.81
N SER A 163 -0.18 22.51 6.11
CA SER A 163 -0.84 21.66 7.08
C SER A 163 -2.18 21.18 6.52
N ILE A 164 -2.35 19.86 6.41
CA ILE A 164 -3.63 19.28 6.02
C ILE A 164 -4.59 19.45 7.20
N SER A 165 -5.42 20.50 7.16
CA SER A 165 -6.63 20.60 7.95
C SER A 165 -7.72 19.76 7.27
N TYR A 166 -8.16 18.70 7.95
CA TYR A 166 -9.31 17.91 7.53
C TYR A 166 -10.59 18.74 7.70
N ALA A 167 -11.20 19.18 6.60
CA ALA A 167 -12.53 19.78 6.62
C ALA A 167 -13.57 18.67 6.73
N HIS A 168 -14.19 18.56 7.90
CA HIS A 168 -15.38 17.75 8.12
C HIS A 168 -16.57 18.52 7.54
N THR A 169 -17.16 18.04 6.44
CA THR A 169 -18.46 18.52 5.99
C THR A 169 -19.52 18.00 6.95
N GLY A 170 -19.84 18.81 7.96
CA GLY A 170 -21.04 18.69 8.76
C GLY A 170 -21.80 20.00 8.64
N THR A 171 -22.79 20.03 7.75
CA THR A 171 -23.76 21.12 7.66
C THR A 171 -24.59 21.16 8.94
N LEU A 172 -24.32 22.15 9.79
CA LEU A 172 -25.27 22.63 10.80
C LEU A 172 -26.40 23.34 10.06
N SER A 173 -27.62 22.80 10.15
CA SER A 173 -28.84 23.53 9.85
C SER A 173 -29.42 24.05 11.16
N ASP A 174 -29.57 25.37 11.23
CA ASP A 174 -30.09 26.11 12.37
C ASP A 174 -31.58 25.83 12.68
N ASN A 175 -31.85 25.81 14.00
CA ASN A 175 -33.03 26.34 14.72
C ASN A 175 -34.40 25.63 14.74
N PRO A 176 -35.25 25.87 15.78
CA PRO A 176 -35.08 26.78 16.93
C PRO A 176 -35.29 26.16 18.33
N SER A 177 -34.65 26.78 19.32
CA SER A 177 -34.87 26.54 20.75
C SER A 177 -36.21 27.07 21.23
N SER A 178 -36.97 26.18 21.86
CA SER A 178 -38.02 26.47 22.82
C SER A 178 -37.45 27.22 24.03
N THR A 179 -38.04 28.36 24.40
CA THR A 179 -37.87 28.93 25.75
C THR A 179 -39.25 29.35 26.26
N ALA A 180 -39.74 28.57 27.24
CA ALA A 180 -40.85 28.91 28.10
C ALA A 180 -40.31 28.92 29.54
N GLY A 181 -40.61 29.98 30.29
CA GLY A 181 -40.55 29.99 31.75
C GLY A 181 -39.55 30.97 32.37
N ILE A 182 -40.06 32.14 32.79
CA ILE A 182 -39.80 32.86 34.05
C ILE A 182 -41.11 33.66 34.30
N GLU A 183 -42.02 33.20 35.16
CA GLU A 183 -42.23 33.65 36.56
C GLU A 183 -42.37 35.18 36.72
N GLU A 184 -43.60 35.67 36.85
CA GLU A 184 -44.16 36.36 38.04
C GLU A 184 -45.70 36.44 37.94
#